data_AF-A0A1Y3SCR5-F1
#
_entry.id   AF-A0A1Y3SCR5-F1
#
_cell.length_a   1.000
_cell.length_b   1.000
_cell.length_c   1.000
_cell.angle_alpha   90.00
_cell.angle_beta   90.00
_cell.angle_gamma   90.00
#
_symmetry.space_group_name_H-M   'P 1'
#
loop_
_entity.id
_entity.type
_entity.pdbx_description
1 polymer ?
#
loop_
_entity_poly.entity_id
_entity_poly.type
_entity_poly.pdbx_seq_one_letter_code
_entity_poly.pdbx_strand_id
1 'polypeptide(L)'
;MKRYLALPLLLTLVLCGCAAQTPPPVSPSPAAERPRALTQEEIDRVNEAFSPLAEQDGVTYAAPVSCFFTCYYDDVKNINFSDFLYYFPGDGTLSAEDEAESNALKALPGYPWGNSPESVPIHRITRASVDQTLERYAGITSADLDTSSVPYLEGYDAWYTFTSDFGPGCFVCTGGQVDEAAGTALLWTDQREDGSRIELALKKDGEAWHIRAHRNTADDALLELLAGLDGKDIGSVSWYGPNDPPEAEELAALIRAAAAHPADHSDLTLNGSDTDIIWTLDCYLAPKNQGAYSEDDALHLQVGLEENVVEVFGGSNLPQGRVHLEDEALYQLIRTSCDTSDDIDQEAYAACRELTDAYYDARLAQVGESGFVSWELTCFREAGQAPALDAEAYTIGAAFRTDPPERAPHLLAGGAYVDSQLRVLGLDWQATYLVTIGGQPAGVLRLEEPTDEGPLSHFDSVEALRAALWTPGEEL
;
A
#
# COMPACT_ATOMS: atom_id res chain seq x y z
N MET A 1 -33.80 -33.39 -3.60
CA MET A 1 -33.59 -34.09 -4.89
C MET A 1 -32.25 -33.62 -5.45
N LYS A 2 -31.23 -34.49 -5.42
CA LYS A 2 -29.87 -34.18 -5.91
C LYS A 2 -29.90 -34.12 -7.44
N ARG A 3 -29.65 -32.94 -8.02
CA ARG A 3 -29.38 -32.78 -9.45
C ARG A 3 -27.88 -32.94 -9.66
N TYR A 4 -27.48 -34.13 -10.08
CA TYR A 4 -26.14 -34.37 -10.61
C TYR A 4 -26.05 -33.70 -11.99
N LEU A 5 -25.01 -32.88 -12.20
CA LEU A 5 -24.65 -32.38 -13.53
C LEU A 5 -24.05 -33.56 -14.32
N ALA A 6 -24.76 -34.05 -15.32
CA ALA A 6 -24.25 -35.00 -16.30
C ALA A 6 -24.41 -34.37 -17.69
N LEU A 7 -23.28 -34.08 -18.33
CA LEU A 7 -23.21 -33.56 -19.69
C LEU A 7 -23.38 -34.75 -20.67
N PRO A 8 -24.41 -34.81 -21.53
CA PRO A 8 -24.56 -35.96 -22.42
C PRO A 8 -23.65 -35.84 -23.65
N LEU A 9 -22.79 -36.85 -23.77
CA LEU A 9 -21.98 -37.22 -24.93
C LEU A 9 -22.85 -37.44 -26.18
N LEU A 10 -22.45 -36.89 -27.33
CA LEU A 10 -23.14 -37.09 -28.60
C LEU A 10 -22.13 -37.36 -29.71
N LEU A 11 -21.87 -38.64 -30.02
CA LEU A 11 -21.43 -39.04 -31.37
C LEU A 11 -21.75 -40.51 -31.67
N THR A 12 -22.50 -40.69 -32.74
CA THR A 12 -23.08 -41.93 -33.26
C THR A 12 -22.08 -42.75 -34.07
N LEU A 13 -22.14 -44.08 -33.89
CA LEU A 13 -21.49 -45.09 -34.72
C LEU A 13 -21.92 -45.02 -36.20
N VAL A 14 -20.97 -45.26 -37.12
CA VAL A 14 -21.25 -45.88 -38.43
C VAL A 14 -20.36 -47.12 -38.59
N LEU A 15 -21.00 -48.18 -39.09
CA LEU A 15 -20.57 -49.58 -39.16
C LEU A 15 -19.48 -49.88 -40.22
N CYS A 16 -18.77 -50.98 -39.95
CA CYS A 16 -17.74 -51.63 -40.76
C CYS A 16 -18.17 -52.01 -42.19
N GLY A 17 -17.24 -51.86 -43.12
CA GLY A 17 -17.17 -52.62 -44.37
C GLY A 17 -15.72 -53.06 -44.63
N CYS A 18 -15.46 -54.37 -44.64
CA CYS A 18 -14.14 -54.95 -44.89
C CYS A 18 -13.74 -54.87 -46.37
N ALA A 19 -12.56 -54.33 -46.68
CA ALA A 19 -11.80 -54.65 -47.89
C ALA A 19 -10.30 -54.37 -47.69
N ALA A 20 -9.47 -55.06 -48.47
CA ALA A 20 -8.05 -55.37 -48.30
C ALA A 20 -7.08 -54.19 -48.07
N GLN A 21 -6.01 -54.51 -47.33
CA GLN A 21 -4.95 -53.64 -46.82
C GLN A 21 -4.08 -52.99 -47.91
N THR A 22 -3.98 -51.66 -47.84
CA THR A 22 -2.91 -50.83 -48.41
C THR A 22 -2.18 -50.17 -47.23
N PRO A 23 -0.84 -50.00 -47.23
CA PRO A 23 -0.15 -49.37 -46.10
C PRO A 23 -0.66 -47.93 -45.91
N PRO A 24 -1.02 -47.49 -44.70
CA PRO A 24 -1.58 -46.16 -44.52
C PRO A 24 -0.49 -45.10 -44.77
N PRO A 25 -0.84 -43.95 -45.39
CA PRO A 25 0.05 -42.80 -45.38
C PRO A 25 0.32 -42.41 -43.94
N VAL A 26 1.56 -42.00 -43.65
CA VAL A 26 1.97 -41.48 -42.34
C VAL A 26 1.04 -40.31 -42.01
N SER A 27 0.09 -40.53 -41.10
CA SER A 27 -0.72 -39.46 -40.54
C SER A 27 0.21 -38.41 -39.94
N PRO A 28 0.03 -37.11 -40.20
CA PRO A 28 0.65 -36.11 -39.36
C PRO A 28 0.17 -36.40 -37.94
N SER A 29 1.11 -36.42 -36.99
CA SER A 29 0.80 -36.35 -35.56
C SER A 29 -0.28 -35.27 -35.36
N PRO A 30 -1.36 -35.51 -34.60
CA PRO A 30 -2.36 -34.47 -34.38
C PRO A 30 -1.60 -33.27 -33.81
N ALA A 31 -1.63 -32.15 -34.55
CA ALA A 31 -1.15 -30.89 -34.01
C ALA A 31 -1.88 -30.71 -32.67
N ALA A 32 -1.15 -30.49 -31.59
CA ALA A 32 -1.74 -30.13 -30.32
C ALA A 32 -2.78 -29.04 -30.59
N GLU A 33 -4.06 -29.35 -30.34
CA GLU A 33 -5.14 -28.40 -30.58
C GLU A 33 -4.83 -27.17 -29.73
N ARG A 34 -4.68 -26.02 -30.40
CA ARG A 34 -4.39 -24.77 -29.69
C ARG A 34 -5.57 -24.44 -28.77
N PRO A 35 -5.33 -23.73 -27.65
CA PRO A 35 -6.41 -23.21 -26.83
C PRO A 35 -7.43 -22.46 -27.69
N ARG A 36 -8.71 -22.81 -27.54
CA ARG A 36 -9.81 -22.13 -28.25
C ARG A 36 -10.41 -21.05 -27.36
N ALA A 37 -10.88 -19.97 -27.95
CA ALA A 37 -11.68 -18.99 -27.22
C ALA A 37 -13.02 -19.60 -26.75
N LEU A 38 -13.54 -19.10 -25.63
CA LEU A 38 -14.90 -19.41 -25.18
C LEU A 38 -15.96 -18.84 -26.12
N THR A 39 -17.08 -19.54 -26.26
CA THR A 39 -18.27 -19.00 -26.91
C THR A 39 -19.09 -18.15 -25.94
N GLN A 40 -20.01 -17.32 -26.45
CA GLN A 40 -20.91 -16.54 -25.60
C GLN A 40 -21.74 -17.45 -24.68
N GLU A 41 -22.23 -18.59 -25.18
CA GLU A 41 -22.99 -19.55 -24.36
C GLU A 41 -22.14 -20.22 -23.28
N GLU A 42 -20.82 -20.29 -23.45
CA GLU A 42 -19.91 -20.74 -22.39
C GLU A 42 -19.70 -19.65 -21.34
N ILE A 43 -19.51 -18.40 -21.79
CA ILE A 43 -19.41 -17.24 -20.90
C ILE A 43 -20.68 -17.11 -20.04
N ASP A 44 -21.86 -17.19 -20.66
CA ASP A 44 -23.15 -17.10 -19.95
C ASP A 44 -23.29 -18.22 -18.90
N ARG A 45 -22.86 -19.45 -19.23
CA ARG A 45 -22.87 -20.58 -18.28
C ARG A 45 -21.88 -20.40 -17.14
N VAL A 46 -20.70 -19.85 -17.41
CA VAL A 46 -19.73 -19.50 -16.38
C VAL A 46 -20.33 -18.45 -15.44
N ASN A 47 -20.92 -17.39 -15.98
CA ASN A 47 -21.52 -16.31 -15.19
C ASN A 47 -22.72 -16.80 -14.36
N GLU A 48 -23.52 -17.72 -14.88
CA GLU A 48 -24.57 -18.38 -14.08
C GLU A 48 -23.97 -19.22 -12.94
N ALA A 49 -22.93 -20.02 -13.24
CA ALA A 49 -22.28 -20.89 -12.25
C ALA A 49 -21.53 -20.13 -11.15
N PHE A 50 -21.01 -18.94 -11.47
CA PHE A 50 -20.25 -18.07 -10.58
C PHE A 50 -21.06 -16.87 -10.08
N SER A 51 -22.39 -16.90 -10.23
CA SER A 51 -23.27 -15.88 -9.65
C SER A 51 -22.93 -15.67 -8.17
N PRO A 52 -22.60 -14.44 -7.74
CA PRO A 52 -22.14 -14.18 -6.38
C PRO A 52 -23.26 -14.29 -5.34
N LEU A 53 -24.51 -14.31 -5.80
CA LEU A 53 -25.70 -14.34 -4.96
C LEU A 53 -26.49 -15.63 -5.19
N ALA A 54 -27.04 -16.15 -4.10
CA ALA A 54 -28.02 -17.22 -4.09
C ALA A 54 -29.28 -16.76 -3.36
N GLU A 55 -30.46 -17.14 -3.87
CA GLU A 55 -31.73 -16.91 -3.20
C GLU A 55 -32.20 -18.19 -2.51
N GLN A 56 -32.55 -18.07 -1.22
CA GLN A 56 -33.18 -19.13 -0.46
C GLN A 56 -34.28 -18.54 0.42
N ASP A 57 -35.49 -19.10 0.31
CA ASP A 57 -36.66 -18.69 1.10
C ASP A 57 -36.99 -17.19 1.02
N GLY A 58 -36.70 -16.55 -0.11
CA GLY A 58 -36.92 -15.11 -0.35
C GLY A 58 -35.88 -14.19 0.28
N VAL A 59 -34.79 -14.77 0.81
CA VAL A 59 -33.62 -14.03 1.32
C VAL A 59 -32.43 -14.28 0.40
N THR A 60 -31.71 -13.22 0.08
CA THR A 60 -30.48 -13.26 -0.72
C THR A 60 -29.29 -13.46 0.19
N TYR A 61 -28.45 -14.45 -0.15
CA TYR A 61 -27.21 -14.77 0.54
C TYR A 61 -26.04 -14.73 -0.45
N ALA A 62 -24.83 -14.64 0.07
CA ALA A 62 -23.63 -14.92 -0.71
C ALA A 62 -23.66 -16.38 -1.19
N ALA A 63 -23.40 -16.61 -2.47
CA ALA A 63 -23.19 -17.97 -2.96
C ALA A 63 -21.82 -18.47 -2.47
N PRO A 64 -21.65 -19.74 -2.05
CA PRO A 64 -20.37 -20.23 -1.55
C PRO A 64 -19.19 -20.07 -2.53
N VAL A 65 -19.48 -20.02 -3.84
CA VAL A 65 -18.44 -19.78 -4.86
C VAL A 65 -17.87 -18.36 -4.81
N SER A 66 -18.64 -17.37 -4.36
CA SER A 66 -18.19 -15.97 -4.23
C SER A 66 -16.98 -15.82 -3.31
N CYS A 67 -16.84 -16.71 -2.32
CA CYS A 67 -15.71 -16.77 -1.39
C CYS A 67 -14.36 -16.97 -2.09
N PHE A 68 -14.33 -17.58 -3.27
CA PHE A 68 -13.10 -17.73 -4.06
C PHE A 68 -12.64 -16.43 -4.73
N PHE A 69 -13.48 -15.40 -4.71
CA PHE A 69 -13.25 -14.12 -5.39
C PHE A 69 -13.12 -12.94 -4.42
N THR A 70 -12.93 -13.20 -3.12
CA THR A 70 -12.71 -12.16 -2.10
C THR A 70 -11.25 -11.77 -1.94
N CYS A 71 -10.32 -12.58 -2.46
CA CYS A 71 -8.89 -12.31 -2.50
C CYS A 71 -8.27 -12.90 -3.77
N TYR A 72 -7.02 -12.56 -4.07
CA TYR A 72 -6.25 -13.08 -5.19
C TYR A 72 -5.19 -14.09 -4.73
N TYR A 73 -4.90 -15.10 -5.55
CA TYR A 73 -3.97 -16.18 -5.27
C TYR A 73 -3.51 -16.90 -6.55
N ASP A 74 -2.23 -17.27 -6.60
CA ASP A 74 -1.62 -18.05 -7.68
C ASP A 74 -1.91 -19.55 -7.62
N ASP A 75 -2.09 -20.06 -6.41
CA ASP A 75 -2.52 -21.42 -6.12
C ASP A 75 -3.62 -21.33 -5.08
N VAL A 76 -4.73 -22.02 -5.31
CA VAL A 76 -5.89 -22.08 -4.42
C VAL A 76 -5.53 -22.56 -3.00
N LYS A 77 -4.40 -23.25 -2.83
CA LYS A 77 -3.87 -23.62 -1.51
C LYS A 77 -3.30 -22.44 -0.71
N ASN A 78 -2.97 -21.36 -1.40
CA ASN A 78 -2.45 -20.12 -0.81
C ASN A 78 -3.56 -19.05 -0.64
N ILE A 79 -4.84 -19.43 -0.75
CA ILE A 79 -5.95 -18.51 -0.55
C ILE A 79 -5.90 -17.90 0.86
N ASN A 80 -6.13 -16.59 0.98
CA ASN A 80 -6.29 -15.96 2.28
C ASN A 80 -7.57 -16.51 2.94
N PHE A 81 -7.40 -17.39 3.92
CA PHE A 81 -8.51 -18.09 4.55
C PHE A 81 -9.46 -17.15 5.32
N SER A 82 -8.93 -16.04 5.87
CA SER A 82 -9.76 -15.02 6.52
C SER A 82 -10.68 -14.34 5.50
N ASP A 83 -10.13 -13.89 4.37
CA ASP A 83 -10.90 -13.23 3.31
C ASP A 83 -11.90 -14.19 2.66
N PHE A 84 -11.52 -15.46 2.48
CA PHE A 84 -12.41 -16.51 1.98
C PHE A 84 -13.64 -16.69 2.88
N LEU A 85 -13.46 -16.63 4.20
CA LEU A 85 -14.56 -16.81 5.17
C LEU A 85 -15.38 -15.53 5.43
N TYR A 86 -14.87 -14.36 5.07
CA TYR A 86 -15.41 -13.06 5.49
C TYR A 86 -16.90 -12.88 5.15
N TYR A 87 -17.30 -13.27 3.93
CA TYR A 87 -18.69 -13.28 3.46
C TYR A 87 -19.22 -14.69 3.18
N PHE A 88 -18.66 -15.71 3.82
CA PHE A 88 -19.15 -17.08 3.67
C PHE A 88 -20.63 -17.15 4.09
N PRO A 89 -21.48 -17.88 3.36
CA PRO A 89 -22.85 -18.14 3.81
C PRO A 89 -22.79 -19.03 5.05
N GLY A 90 -22.66 -18.39 6.22
CA GLY A 90 -22.43 -19.08 7.49
C GLY A 90 -23.57 -20.01 7.86
N ASP A 91 -23.28 -20.91 8.80
CA ASP A 91 -24.23 -21.89 9.34
C ASP A 91 -25.11 -21.30 10.48
N GLY A 92 -25.19 -19.98 10.54
CA GLY A 92 -25.96 -19.20 11.51
C GLY A 92 -25.11 -18.15 12.23
N THR A 93 -25.79 -17.23 12.89
CA THR A 93 -25.18 -16.21 13.76
C THR A 93 -25.37 -16.63 15.22
N LEU A 94 -24.37 -16.40 16.07
CA LEU A 94 -24.52 -16.63 17.51
C LEU A 94 -25.59 -15.69 18.08
N SER A 95 -26.48 -16.25 18.89
CA SER A 95 -27.52 -15.50 19.58
C SER A 95 -27.34 -15.53 21.09
N ALA A 96 -28.25 -14.88 21.84
CA ALA A 96 -28.21 -14.86 23.30
C ALA A 96 -28.33 -16.26 23.93
N GLU A 97 -28.87 -17.22 23.19
CA GLU A 97 -29.01 -18.61 23.60
C GLU A 97 -27.70 -19.42 23.50
N ASP A 98 -26.70 -18.93 22.75
CA ASP A 98 -25.41 -19.60 22.51
C ASP A 98 -24.33 -19.18 23.56
N GLU A 99 -24.72 -18.97 24.82
CA GLU A 99 -23.85 -18.38 25.86
C GLU A 99 -22.57 -19.20 26.10
N ALA A 100 -22.66 -20.53 26.11
CA ALA A 100 -21.50 -21.39 26.31
C ALA A 100 -20.48 -21.28 25.16
N GLU A 101 -20.97 -21.14 23.93
CA GLU A 101 -20.13 -21.00 22.72
C GLU A 101 -19.49 -19.62 22.68
N SER A 102 -20.26 -18.57 22.97
CA SER A 102 -19.76 -17.20 23.09
C SER A 102 -18.67 -17.09 24.16
N ASN A 103 -18.86 -17.72 25.32
CA ASN A 103 -17.86 -17.73 26.40
C ASN A 103 -16.59 -18.49 26.00
N ALA A 104 -16.70 -19.58 25.24
CA ALA A 104 -15.54 -20.29 24.72
C ALA A 104 -14.77 -19.43 23.71
N LEU A 105 -15.47 -18.70 22.82
CA LEU A 105 -14.86 -17.80 21.85
C LEU A 105 -14.10 -16.65 22.54
N LYS A 106 -14.71 -16.06 23.58
CA LYS A 106 -14.11 -15.00 24.42
C LYS A 106 -12.86 -15.45 25.17
N ALA A 107 -12.68 -16.77 25.37
CA ALA A 107 -11.53 -17.33 26.06
C ALA A 107 -10.32 -17.58 25.13
N LEU A 108 -10.48 -17.43 23.81
CA LEU A 108 -9.38 -17.61 22.86
C LEU A 108 -8.34 -16.48 22.98
N PRO A 109 -7.04 -16.79 22.79
CA PRO A 109 -5.99 -15.77 22.79
C PRO A 109 -6.23 -14.69 21.75
N GLY A 110 -5.98 -13.44 22.13
CA GLY A 110 -6.08 -12.28 21.25
C GLY A 110 -7.46 -11.61 21.22
N TYR A 111 -8.51 -12.20 21.80
CA TYR A 111 -9.82 -11.54 21.93
C TYR A 111 -9.69 -10.16 22.62
N PRO A 112 -10.25 -9.06 22.07
CA PRO A 112 -11.23 -9.00 20.97
C PRO A 112 -10.64 -8.79 19.55
N TRP A 113 -9.36 -9.10 19.33
CA TRP A 113 -8.64 -9.04 18.04
C TRP A 113 -8.74 -7.69 17.32
N GLY A 114 -8.73 -6.59 18.09
CA GLY A 114 -8.80 -5.22 17.56
C GLY A 114 -10.18 -4.79 17.05
N ASN A 115 -11.14 -5.72 16.95
CA ASN A 115 -12.53 -5.44 16.62
C ASN A 115 -13.38 -5.27 17.89
N SER A 116 -14.56 -4.70 17.77
CA SER A 116 -15.60 -4.78 18.82
C SER A 116 -16.57 -5.92 18.44
N PRO A 117 -16.23 -7.20 18.69
CA PRO A 117 -17.08 -8.34 18.33
C PRO A 117 -18.44 -8.32 19.05
N GLU A 118 -18.62 -7.48 20.07
CA GLU A 118 -19.90 -7.22 20.73
C GLU A 118 -20.82 -6.24 19.95
N SER A 119 -20.32 -5.63 18.87
CA SER A 119 -21.04 -4.60 18.09
C SER A 119 -21.47 -5.07 16.70
N VAL A 120 -21.03 -6.25 16.27
CA VAL A 120 -21.33 -6.83 14.95
C VAL A 120 -21.77 -8.30 15.08
N PRO A 121 -22.56 -8.83 14.13
CA PRO A 121 -22.92 -10.25 14.10
C PRO A 121 -21.69 -11.16 14.16
N ILE A 122 -21.76 -12.22 14.97
CA ILE A 122 -20.75 -13.28 15.03
C ILE A 122 -21.26 -14.46 14.21
N HIS A 123 -20.66 -14.69 13.04
CA HIS A 123 -21.05 -15.78 12.15
C HIS A 123 -20.31 -17.06 12.53
N ARG A 124 -21.06 -18.14 12.69
CA ARG A 124 -20.55 -19.50 12.88
C ARG A 124 -20.43 -20.18 11.53
N ILE A 125 -19.25 -20.69 11.20
CA ILE A 125 -18.96 -21.34 9.92
C ILE A 125 -18.33 -22.71 10.21
N THR A 126 -19.08 -23.77 9.98
CA THR A 126 -18.65 -25.14 10.29
C THR A 126 -17.58 -25.63 9.31
N ARG A 127 -16.68 -26.48 9.80
CA ARG A 127 -15.70 -27.19 8.97
C ARG A 127 -16.35 -27.93 7.82
N ALA A 128 -17.45 -28.62 8.09
CA ALA A 128 -18.17 -29.39 7.09
C ALA A 128 -18.66 -28.53 5.91
N SER A 129 -19.19 -27.34 6.17
CA SER A 129 -19.69 -26.43 5.13
C SER A 129 -18.54 -25.84 4.29
N VAL A 130 -17.41 -25.51 4.94
CA VAL A 130 -16.20 -25.04 4.26
C VAL A 130 -15.59 -26.15 3.40
N ASP A 131 -15.37 -27.34 3.96
CA ASP A 131 -14.79 -28.46 3.22
C ASP A 131 -15.67 -28.88 2.04
N GLN A 132 -16.99 -28.91 2.21
CA GLN A 132 -17.91 -29.18 1.09
C GLN A 132 -17.76 -28.15 -0.04
N THR A 133 -17.56 -26.87 0.32
CA THR A 133 -17.39 -25.79 -0.65
C THR A 133 -16.04 -25.89 -1.36
N LEU A 134 -14.97 -26.08 -0.60
CA LEU A 134 -13.61 -26.27 -1.12
C LEU A 134 -13.51 -27.50 -2.03
N GLU A 135 -14.08 -28.63 -1.63
CA GLU A 135 -14.10 -29.85 -2.45
C GLU A 135 -14.85 -29.62 -3.75
N ARG A 136 -16.02 -28.98 -3.67
CA ARG A 136 -16.87 -28.74 -4.84
C ARG A 136 -16.21 -27.84 -5.88
N TYR A 137 -15.62 -26.73 -5.45
CA TYR A 137 -15.15 -25.69 -6.36
C TYR A 137 -13.65 -25.75 -6.63
N ALA A 138 -12.86 -26.35 -5.75
CA ALA A 138 -11.40 -26.43 -5.87
C ALA A 138 -10.83 -27.84 -5.72
N GLY A 139 -11.62 -28.84 -5.28
CA GLY A 139 -11.12 -30.20 -5.07
C GLY A 139 -10.04 -30.30 -3.99
N ILE A 140 -10.08 -29.40 -3.00
CA ILE A 140 -9.22 -29.38 -1.81
C ILE A 140 -10.08 -29.35 -0.55
N THR A 141 -9.45 -29.38 0.62
CA THR A 141 -10.14 -29.21 1.92
C THR A 141 -9.44 -28.15 2.76
N SER A 142 -10.04 -27.75 3.88
CA SER A 142 -9.40 -26.84 4.85
C SER A 142 -8.09 -27.40 5.42
N ALA A 143 -7.82 -28.70 5.32
CA ALA A 143 -6.54 -29.30 5.71
C ALA A 143 -5.39 -28.98 4.73
N ASP A 144 -5.71 -28.48 3.54
CA ASP A 144 -4.72 -28.03 2.54
C ASP A 144 -4.34 -26.55 2.71
N LEU A 145 -4.97 -25.82 3.64
CA LEU A 145 -4.88 -24.37 3.80
C LEU A 145 -4.23 -23.98 5.13
N ASP A 146 -3.65 -22.78 5.18
CA ASP A 146 -3.34 -22.12 6.46
C ASP A 146 -4.60 -21.45 7.01
N THR A 147 -5.15 -22.02 8.09
CA THR A 147 -6.34 -21.50 8.76
C THR A 147 -6.04 -20.78 10.07
N SER A 148 -4.76 -20.49 10.35
CA SER A 148 -4.31 -20.03 11.68
C SER A 148 -4.73 -18.59 12.01
N SER A 149 -5.05 -17.79 11.00
CA SER A 149 -5.48 -16.40 11.15
C SER A 149 -6.94 -16.22 11.59
N VAL A 150 -7.74 -17.29 11.62
CA VAL A 150 -9.18 -17.23 11.93
C VAL A 150 -9.48 -17.98 13.23
N PRO A 151 -10.22 -17.38 14.18
CA PRO A 151 -10.57 -18.05 15.43
C PRO A 151 -11.40 -19.31 15.16
N TYR A 152 -10.99 -20.41 15.77
CA TYR A 152 -11.61 -21.73 15.64
C TYR A 152 -11.91 -22.33 17.01
N LEU A 153 -13.12 -22.88 17.18
CA LEU A 153 -13.48 -23.64 18.37
C LEU A 153 -13.62 -25.12 18.04
N GLU A 154 -12.65 -25.92 18.49
CA GLU A 154 -12.66 -27.39 18.29
C GLU A 154 -13.94 -28.05 18.84
N GLY A 155 -14.47 -27.55 19.97
CA GLY A 155 -15.68 -28.08 20.59
C GLY A 155 -16.95 -27.92 19.73
N TYR A 156 -16.93 -27.00 18.77
CA TYR A 156 -18.04 -26.70 17.87
C TYR A 156 -17.72 -27.02 16.40
N ASP A 157 -16.47 -27.42 16.12
CA ASP A 157 -15.94 -27.68 14.78
C ASP A 157 -16.22 -26.53 13.79
N ALA A 158 -16.02 -25.29 14.25
CA ALA A 158 -16.39 -24.09 13.50
C ALA A 158 -15.38 -22.95 13.65
N TRP A 159 -15.25 -22.17 12.58
CA TRP A 159 -14.60 -20.86 12.56
C TRP A 159 -15.62 -19.75 12.78
N TYR A 160 -15.10 -18.57 13.17
CA TYR A 160 -15.91 -17.41 13.47
C TYR A 160 -15.41 -16.16 12.75
N THR A 161 -16.34 -15.43 12.14
CA THR A 161 -16.10 -14.12 11.52
C THR A 161 -17.04 -13.07 12.11
N PHE A 162 -16.64 -11.80 12.01
CA PHE A 162 -17.29 -10.67 12.67
C PHE A 162 -17.63 -9.60 11.62
N THR A 163 -18.77 -9.75 10.94
CA THR A 163 -19.12 -8.90 9.79
C THR A 163 -20.58 -8.43 9.89
N SER A 164 -20.80 -7.13 9.67
CA SER A 164 -22.12 -6.49 9.71
C SER A 164 -22.61 -6.00 8.35
N ASP A 165 -21.73 -5.95 7.37
CA ASP A 165 -21.97 -5.55 5.99
C ASP A 165 -22.13 -6.76 5.07
N PHE A 166 -22.29 -6.49 3.77
CA PHE A 166 -22.51 -7.51 2.77
C PHE A 166 -21.80 -7.14 1.47
N GLY A 167 -20.73 -7.87 1.13
CA GLY A 167 -19.89 -7.59 -0.03
C GLY A 167 -19.30 -8.86 -0.67
N PRO A 168 -20.12 -9.84 -1.10
CA PRO A 168 -19.61 -11.09 -1.67
C PRO A 168 -18.69 -10.83 -2.87
N GLY A 169 -17.61 -11.61 -2.95
CA GLY A 169 -16.67 -11.56 -4.06
C GLY A 169 -17.35 -11.83 -5.40
N CYS A 170 -16.88 -11.18 -6.47
CA CYS A 170 -17.51 -11.26 -7.78
C CYS A 170 -16.48 -11.49 -8.89
N PHE A 171 -16.81 -12.37 -9.83
CA PHE A 171 -16.07 -12.57 -11.06
C PHE A 171 -17.06 -12.62 -12.23
N VAL A 172 -17.05 -11.58 -13.07
CA VAL A 172 -17.89 -11.51 -14.27
C VAL A 172 -17.03 -11.85 -15.47
N CYS A 173 -17.18 -13.08 -15.96
CA CYS A 173 -16.50 -13.55 -17.15
C CYS A 173 -16.99 -12.79 -18.38
N THR A 174 -16.06 -12.24 -19.15
CA THR A 174 -16.35 -11.62 -20.45
C THR A 174 -15.53 -12.25 -21.58
N GLY A 175 -14.56 -13.09 -21.24
CA GLY A 175 -13.82 -13.91 -22.19
C GLY A 175 -13.01 -15.00 -21.52
N GLY A 176 -12.34 -15.81 -22.34
CA GLY A 176 -11.46 -16.86 -21.87
C GLY A 176 -11.00 -17.79 -22.98
N GLN A 177 -10.11 -18.69 -22.62
CA GLN A 177 -9.62 -19.76 -23.47
C GLN A 177 -9.69 -21.10 -22.74
N VAL A 178 -9.97 -22.17 -23.50
CA VAL A 178 -9.93 -23.54 -23.01
C VAL A 178 -9.01 -24.38 -23.89
N ASP A 179 -8.13 -25.11 -23.22
CA ASP A 179 -7.32 -26.18 -23.79
C ASP A 179 -7.92 -27.51 -23.33
N GLU A 180 -8.73 -28.11 -24.20
CA GLU A 180 -9.44 -29.36 -23.92
C GLU A 180 -8.46 -30.54 -23.77
N ALA A 181 -7.30 -30.48 -24.44
CA ALA A 181 -6.29 -31.53 -24.38
C ALA A 181 -5.50 -31.49 -23.07
N ALA A 182 -5.18 -30.30 -22.59
CA ALA A 182 -4.55 -30.09 -21.28
C ALA A 182 -5.56 -30.17 -20.11
N GLY A 183 -6.86 -30.06 -20.41
CA GLY A 183 -7.92 -29.97 -19.40
C GLY A 183 -7.79 -28.70 -18.56
N THR A 184 -7.45 -27.58 -19.18
CA THR A 184 -7.25 -26.28 -18.52
C THR A 184 -8.07 -25.19 -19.19
N ALA A 185 -8.52 -24.22 -18.40
CA ALA A 185 -9.15 -23.01 -18.93
C ALA A 185 -8.61 -21.78 -18.21
N LEU A 186 -8.49 -20.67 -18.93
CA LEU A 186 -8.19 -19.35 -18.38
C LEU A 186 -9.38 -18.45 -18.74
N LEU A 187 -10.08 -17.95 -17.72
CA LEU A 187 -11.19 -17.03 -17.87
C LEU A 187 -10.73 -15.63 -17.48
N TRP A 188 -11.35 -14.59 -18.01
CA TRP A 188 -11.03 -13.22 -17.59
C TRP A 188 -12.25 -12.29 -17.61
N THR A 189 -12.16 -11.24 -16.80
CA THR A 189 -13.08 -10.10 -16.83
C THR A 189 -12.75 -9.16 -17.99
N ASP A 190 -13.62 -8.17 -18.20
CA ASP A 190 -13.25 -7.05 -19.07
C ASP A 190 -12.00 -6.36 -18.56
N GLN A 191 -11.22 -5.86 -19.51
CA GLN A 191 -10.07 -5.03 -19.20
C GLN A 191 -10.57 -3.70 -18.65
N ARG A 192 -10.05 -3.29 -17.50
CA ARG A 192 -10.31 -2.00 -16.88
C ARG A 192 -9.63 -0.89 -17.68
N GLU A 193 -10.00 0.36 -17.40
CA GLU A 193 -9.38 1.54 -18.05
C GLU A 193 -7.88 1.60 -17.83
N ASP A 194 -7.41 1.07 -16.69
CA ASP A 194 -6.00 0.96 -16.30
C ASP A 194 -5.24 -0.19 -17.01
N GLY A 195 -5.89 -0.93 -17.90
CA GLY A 195 -5.30 -2.05 -18.62
C GLY A 195 -5.24 -3.37 -17.84
N SER A 196 -5.59 -3.38 -16.56
CA SER A 196 -5.64 -4.61 -15.75
C SER A 196 -6.92 -5.40 -16.01
N ARG A 197 -6.92 -6.68 -15.62
CA ARG A 197 -8.11 -7.53 -15.57
C ARG A 197 -7.95 -8.57 -14.47
N ILE A 198 -9.05 -9.24 -14.14
CA ILE A 198 -9.01 -10.39 -13.26
C ILE A 198 -9.00 -11.66 -14.11
N GLU A 199 -8.14 -12.61 -13.76
CA GLU A 199 -8.01 -13.91 -14.43
C GLU A 199 -8.35 -15.06 -13.48
N LEU A 200 -9.06 -16.07 -13.99
CA LEU A 200 -9.40 -17.28 -13.25
C LEU A 200 -8.90 -18.51 -13.99
N ALA A 201 -7.94 -19.22 -13.39
CA ALA A 201 -7.42 -20.46 -13.93
C ALA A 201 -8.22 -21.65 -13.40
N LEU A 202 -8.72 -22.48 -14.31
CA LEU A 202 -9.44 -23.70 -14.01
C LEU A 202 -8.68 -24.92 -14.51
N LYS A 203 -8.80 -26.03 -13.78
CA LYS A 203 -8.30 -27.34 -14.21
C LYS A 203 -9.37 -28.40 -14.05
N LYS A 204 -9.49 -29.24 -15.07
CA LYS A 204 -10.42 -30.35 -15.13
C LYS A 204 -9.92 -31.52 -14.28
N ASP A 205 -10.80 -32.09 -13.47
CA ASP A 205 -10.63 -33.37 -12.78
C ASP A 205 -11.85 -34.26 -13.04
N GLY A 206 -11.64 -35.32 -13.83
CA GLY A 206 -12.73 -36.10 -14.40
C GLY A 206 -13.66 -35.23 -15.25
N GLU A 207 -14.92 -35.11 -14.84
CA GLU A 207 -15.92 -34.23 -15.47
C GLU A 207 -16.06 -32.87 -14.79
N ALA A 208 -15.44 -32.68 -13.61
CA ALA A 208 -15.53 -31.45 -12.84
C ALA A 208 -14.43 -30.47 -13.26
N TRP A 209 -14.74 -29.18 -13.15
CA TRP A 209 -13.76 -28.10 -13.28
C TRP A 209 -13.52 -27.49 -11.90
N HIS A 210 -12.25 -27.30 -11.56
CA HIS A 210 -11.84 -26.77 -10.27
C HIS A 210 -11.04 -25.48 -10.44
N ILE A 211 -11.32 -24.50 -9.57
CA ILE A 211 -10.58 -23.26 -9.43
C ILE A 211 -9.18 -23.58 -8.93
N ARG A 212 -8.17 -23.02 -9.58
CA ARG A 212 -6.75 -23.19 -9.26
C ARG A 212 -6.05 -21.89 -8.93
N ALA A 213 -6.42 -20.81 -9.60
CA ALA A 213 -5.86 -19.49 -9.34
C ALA A 213 -6.93 -18.43 -9.63
N HIS A 214 -6.89 -17.32 -8.89
CA HIS A 214 -7.68 -16.11 -9.10
C HIS A 214 -6.72 -14.93 -8.99
N ARG A 215 -6.37 -14.31 -10.12
CA ARG A 215 -5.29 -13.32 -10.21
C ARG A 215 -5.84 -11.96 -10.62
N ASN A 216 -5.25 -10.91 -10.07
CA ASN A 216 -5.38 -9.57 -10.63
C ASN A 216 -4.12 -9.27 -11.44
N THR A 217 -4.26 -8.91 -12.72
CA THR A 217 -3.11 -8.55 -13.56
C THR A 217 -2.68 -7.11 -13.35
N ALA A 218 -3.18 -6.42 -12.31
CA ALA A 218 -2.85 -5.03 -12.04
C ALA A 218 -1.37 -4.85 -11.69
N ASP A 219 -0.77 -5.80 -10.96
CA ASP A 219 0.67 -5.77 -10.65
C ASP A 219 1.51 -5.97 -11.92
N ASP A 220 1.13 -6.92 -12.78
CA ASP A 220 1.77 -7.13 -14.08
C ASP A 220 1.65 -5.88 -14.99
N ALA A 221 0.45 -5.29 -15.05
CA ALA A 221 0.20 -4.07 -15.81
C ALA A 221 0.99 -2.87 -15.26
N LEU A 222 1.15 -2.79 -13.93
CA LEU A 222 1.99 -1.80 -13.28
C LEU A 222 3.46 -2.04 -13.65
N LEU A 223 3.99 -3.25 -13.55
CA LEU A 223 5.36 -3.56 -13.94
C LEU A 223 5.63 -3.26 -15.42
N GLU A 224 4.67 -3.55 -16.32
CA GLU A 224 4.77 -3.19 -17.73
C GLU A 224 4.80 -1.66 -17.93
N LEU A 225 3.97 -0.91 -17.20
CA LEU A 225 4.00 0.55 -17.19
C LEU A 225 5.36 1.08 -16.71
N LEU A 226 5.86 0.58 -15.58
CA LEU A 226 7.13 1.00 -15.00
C LEU A 226 8.32 0.68 -15.93
N ALA A 227 8.34 -0.50 -16.55
CA ALA A 227 9.37 -0.92 -17.49
C ALA A 227 9.34 -0.10 -18.80
N GLY A 228 8.17 0.42 -19.19
CA GLY A 228 7.96 1.23 -20.38
C GLY A 228 8.08 2.75 -20.19
N LEU A 229 8.22 3.21 -18.94
CA LEU A 229 8.15 4.63 -18.58
C LEU A 229 9.25 5.47 -19.24
N ASP A 230 8.92 6.60 -19.88
CA ASP A 230 9.87 7.53 -20.50
C ASP A 230 9.84 8.89 -19.77
N GLY A 231 10.96 9.62 -19.71
CA GLY A 231 11.00 10.94 -19.05
C GLY A 231 10.09 12.00 -19.69
N LYS A 232 9.59 11.76 -20.91
CA LYS A 232 8.54 12.60 -21.51
C LYS A 232 7.15 12.37 -20.89
N ASP A 233 6.93 11.19 -20.29
CA ASP A 233 5.66 10.80 -19.68
C ASP A 233 5.53 11.41 -18.27
N ILE A 234 6.66 11.71 -17.61
CA ILE A 234 6.69 12.40 -16.33
C ILE A 234 6.45 13.91 -16.53
N GLY A 235 5.33 14.38 -16.01
CA GLY A 235 4.91 15.78 -16.02
C GLY A 235 5.55 16.61 -14.90
N SER A 236 5.47 16.08 -13.68
CA SER A 236 6.01 16.69 -12.47
C SER A 236 6.36 15.62 -11.45
N VAL A 237 7.26 15.97 -10.53
CA VAL A 237 7.63 15.15 -9.38
C VAL A 237 7.29 15.96 -8.13
N SER A 238 6.52 15.36 -7.22
CA SER A 238 6.35 15.89 -5.86
C SER A 238 7.64 15.64 -5.11
N TRP A 239 8.24 16.73 -4.62
CA TRP A 239 9.53 16.71 -3.96
C TRP A 239 9.40 17.51 -2.66
N TYR A 240 9.37 16.79 -1.54
CA TYR A 240 9.11 17.38 -0.22
C TYR A 240 10.35 18.02 0.41
N GLY A 241 11.53 17.54 0.05
CA GLY A 241 12.78 18.11 0.50
C GLY A 241 13.13 19.40 -0.23
N PRO A 242 14.07 20.20 0.30
CA PRO A 242 14.44 21.50 -0.28
C PRO A 242 15.45 21.40 -1.45
N ASN A 243 15.85 20.18 -1.85
CA ASN A 243 16.67 19.96 -3.03
C ASN A 243 15.84 20.15 -4.31
N ASP A 244 16.54 20.34 -5.44
CA ASP A 244 15.88 20.26 -6.74
C ASP A 244 15.39 18.82 -7.01
N PRO A 245 14.20 18.64 -7.60
CA PRO A 245 13.73 17.33 -8.00
C PRO A 245 14.62 16.71 -9.09
N PRO A 246 14.68 15.38 -9.20
CA PRO A 246 15.44 14.70 -10.24
C PRO A 246 14.90 15.06 -11.61
N GLU A 247 15.80 15.07 -12.60
CA GLU A 247 15.40 15.21 -13.99
C GLU A 247 14.49 14.04 -14.39
N ALA A 248 13.44 14.34 -15.15
CA ALA A 248 12.41 13.36 -15.50
C ALA A 248 12.98 12.10 -16.19
N GLU A 249 13.97 12.24 -17.07
CA GLU A 249 14.58 11.07 -17.72
C GLU A 249 15.45 10.24 -16.77
N GLU A 250 16.09 10.88 -15.79
CA GLU A 250 16.88 10.17 -14.78
C GLU A 250 15.96 9.33 -13.87
N LEU A 251 14.88 9.93 -13.38
CA LEU A 251 13.88 9.23 -12.57
C LEU A 251 13.23 8.07 -13.35
N ALA A 252 12.82 8.30 -14.60
CA ALA A 252 12.26 7.25 -15.45
C ALA A 252 13.25 6.10 -15.67
N ALA A 253 14.54 6.39 -15.86
CA ALA A 253 15.57 5.37 -16.01
C ALA A 253 15.76 4.50 -14.75
N LEU A 254 15.74 5.13 -13.56
CA LEU A 254 15.82 4.41 -12.28
C LEU A 254 14.59 3.53 -12.06
N ILE A 255 13.39 4.03 -12.31
CA ILE A 255 12.15 3.26 -12.20
C ILE A 255 12.17 2.05 -13.15
N ARG A 256 12.56 2.24 -14.41
CA ARG A 256 12.71 1.13 -15.37
C ARG A 256 13.71 0.08 -14.92
N ALA A 257 14.83 0.50 -14.32
CA ALA A 257 15.85 -0.41 -13.79
C ALA A 257 15.34 -1.22 -12.60
N ALA A 258 14.64 -0.55 -11.67
CA ALA A 258 14.02 -1.19 -10.51
C ALA A 258 12.91 -2.17 -10.90
N ALA A 259 12.11 -1.85 -11.93
CA ALA A 259 11.05 -2.73 -12.44
C ALA A 259 11.56 -4.08 -12.97
N ALA A 260 12.86 -4.22 -13.26
CA ALA A 260 13.48 -5.49 -13.64
C ALA A 260 13.75 -6.42 -12.44
N HIS A 261 13.55 -5.94 -11.21
CA HIS A 261 13.87 -6.64 -9.96
C HIS A 261 12.68 -6.61 -8.97
N PRO A 262 11.50 -7.16 -9.33
CA PRO A 262 10.40 -7.28 -8.38
C PRO A 262 10.76 -8.21 -7.23
N ALA A 263 10.32 -7.87 -6.02
CA ALA A 263 10.54 -8.61 -4.79
C ALA A 263 9.21 -9.10 -4.20
N ASP A 264 9.23 -10.28 -3.59
CA ASP A 264 8.12 -10.78 -2.76
C ASP A 264 8.25 -10.15 -1.36
N HIS A 265 7.43 -9.14 -1.11
CA HIS A 265 7.49 -8.34 0.11
C HIS A 265 6.06 -7.92 0.52
N SER A 266 5.79 -7.85 1.82
CA SER A 266 4.50 -7.37 2.33
C SER A 266 4.41 -5.85 2.22
N ASP A 267 3.21 -5.31 2.03
CA ASP A 267 3.00 -3.85 1.94
C ASP A 267 3.66 -3.09 3.10
N LEU A 268 4.24 -1.93 2.78
CA LEU A 268 4.81 -1.05 3.79
C LEU A 268 3.68 -0.47 4.67
N THR A 269 3.97 -0.26 5.95
CA THR A 269 2.97 0.17 6.93
C THR A 269 3.01 1.67 7.16
N LEU A 270 1.88 2.25 7.56
CA LEU A 270 1.78 3.67 7.96
C LEU A 270 1.75 3.88 9.48
N ASN A 271 1.98 2.85 10.31
CA ASN A 271 1.64 2.88 11.74
C ASN A 271 2.56 2.05 12.68
N GLY A 272 3.78 2.51 12.90
CA GLY A 272 4.58 2.22 14.09
C GLY A 272 5.29 0.87 14.13
N SER A 273 5.71 0.32 12.98
CA SER A 273 6.62 -0.84 12.94
C SER A 273 7.90 -0.56 12.13
N ASP A 274 8.85 -1.49 12.16
CA ASP A 274 10.13 -1.42 11.44
C ASP A 274 9.97 -1.30 9.90
N THR A 275 8.74 -1.48 9.39
CA THR A 275 8.30 -1.36 7.99
C THR A 275 7.63 -0.04 7.65
N ASP A 276 7.74 0.97 8.52
CA ASP A 276 7.08 2.25 8.32
C ASP A 276 7.60 3.01 7.09
N ILE A 277 6.67 3.60 6.33
CA ILE A 277 6.97 4.51 5.24
C ILE A 277 7.54 5.81 5.82
N ILE A 278 8.75 6.18 5.38
CA ILE A 278 9.44 7.37 5.89
C ILE A 278 9.59 8.41 4.80
N TRP A 279 10.04 8.00 3.61
CA TRP A 279 10.25 8.89 2.49
C TRP A 279 9.34 8.49 1.33
N THR A 280 8.74 9.51 0.72
CA THR A 280 7.81 9.33 -0.38
C THR A 280 8.17 10.25 -1.54
N LEU A 281 7.86 9.79 -2.74
CA LEU A 281 7.99 10.54 -3.96
C LEU A 281 6.78 10.26 -4.84
N ASP A 282 6.08 11.30 -5.27
CA ASP A 282 4.99 11.15 -6.23
C ASP A 282 5.45 11.59 -7.62
N CYS A 283 5.29 10.73 -8.60
CA CYS A 283 5.63 10.95 -9.99
C CYS A 283 4.35 11.08 -10.82
N TYR A 284 3.98 12.30 -11.21
CA TYR A 284 2.75 12.56 -11.97
C TYR A 284 2.97 12.33 -13.47
N LEU A 285 2.16 11.45 -14.07
CA LEU A 285 2.28 11.04 -15.49
C LEU A 285 1.50 11.92 -16.47
N ALA A 286 0.95 13.05 -16.01
CA ALA A 286 0.12 13.96 -16.81
C ALA A 286 0.95 14.80 -17.82
N PRO A 287 0.35 15.31 -18.92
CA PRO A 287 1.08 16.14 -19.87
C PRO A 287 1.61 17.42 -19.20
N LYS A 288 2.88 17.76 -19.51
CA LYS A 288 3.75 18.84 -18.95
C LYS A 288 3.15 20.26 -18.86
N ASN A 289 1.90 20.47 -19.28
CA ASN A 289 1.25 21.77 -19.43
C ASN A 289 -0.09 21.90 -18.66
N GLN A 290 -0.48 20.92 -17.82
CA GLN A 290 -1.62 21.10 -16.92
C GLN A 290 -1.16 21.82 -15.64
N GLY A 291 -1.89 22.87 -15.26
CA GLY A 291 -1.57 23.69 -14.08
C GLY A 291 -1.96 23.06 -12.73
N ALA A 292 -2.62 21.89 -12.75
CA ALA A 292 -2.98 21.13 -11.56
C ALA A 292 -2.74 19.64 -11.85
N TYR A 293 -2.06 18.96 -10.94
CA TYR A 293 -1.81 17.52 -10.99
C TYR A 293 -2.82 16.80 -10.08
N SER A 294 -3.35 15.66 -10.54
CA SER A 294 -4.25 14.82 -9.76
C SER A 294 -3.46 13.67 -9.14
N GLU A 295 -3.77 13.31 -7.89
CA GLU A 295 -3.30 12.06 -7.27
C GLU A 295 -3.76 10.83 -8.08
N ASP A 296 -4.88 10.95 -8.80
CA ASP A 296 -5.36 9.87 -9.68
C ASP A 296 -4.37 9.51 -10.80
N ASP A 297 -3.49 10.43 -11.18
CA ASP A 297 -2.49 10.26 -12.26
C ASP A 297 -1.06 10.11 -11.73
N ALA A 298 -0.90 9.87 -10.42
CA ALA A 298 0.40 9.76 -9.76
C ALA A 298 0.86 8.31 -9.62
N LEU A 299 2.14 8.06 -9.92
CA LEU A 299 2.87 6.91 -9.39
C LEU A 299 3.43 7.30 -8.02
N HIS A 300 3.01 6.60 -6.99
CA HIS A 300 3.49 6.77 -5.63
C HIS A 300 4.67 5.82 -5.40
N LEU A 301 5.81 6.36 -4.97
CA LEU A 301 6.98 5.60 -4.57
C LEU A 301 7.23 5.82 -3.09
N GLN A 302 7.35 4.74 -2.34
CA GLN A 302 7.46 4.76 -0.88
C GLN A 302 8.60 3.89 -0.41
N VAL A 303 9.38 4.40 0.55
CA VAL A 303 10.52 3.68 1.13
C VAL A 303 10.56 3.86 2.66
N GLY A 304 11.01 2.82 3.35
CA GLY A 304 11.18 2.78 4.81
C GLY A 304 12.64 2.65 5.25
N LEU A 305 12.84 2.14 6.47
CA LEU A 305 14.18 1.83 7.00
C LEU A 305 14.81 0.60 6.35
N GLU A 306 14.00 -0.32 5.84
CA GLU A 306 14.50 -1.47 5.08
C GLU A 306 15.17 -0.98 3.79
N GLU A 307 16.47 -1.25 3.68
CA GLU A 307 17.27 -0.75 2.58
C GLU A 307 16.89 -1.42 1.26
N ASN A 308 16.92 -0.64 0.19
CA ASN A 308 16.75 -1.06 -1.21
C ASN A 308 15.34 -1.51 -1.60
N VAL A 309 14.38 -1.59 -0.67
CA VAL A 309 12.99 -1.89 -0.98
C VAL A 309 12.23 -0.60 -1.30
N VAL A 310 11.61 -0.58 -2.48
CA VAL A 310 10.74 0.51 -2.94
C VAL A 310 9.37 -0.06 -3.24
N GLU A 311 8.36 0.40 -2.51
CA GLU A 311 6.97 0.10 -2.81
C GLU A 311 6.45 1.12 -3.84
N VAL A 312 5.78 0.62 -4.88
CA VAL A 312 5.24 1.42 -5.97
C VAL A 312 3.78 1.06 -6.22
N PHE A 313 2.91 2.07 -6.33
CA PHE A 313 1.52 1.90 -6.71
C PHE A 313 0.98 3.11 -7.47
N GLY A 314 -0.03 2.89 -8.31
CA GLY A 314 -0.67 3.94 -9.09
C GLY A 314 -1.89 4.55 -8.42
N GLY A 315 -2.17 5.81 -8.75
CA GLY A 315 -3.46 6.46 -8.52
C GLY A 315 -4.59 5.85 -9.35
N SER A 316 -5.82 6.35 -9.18
CA SER A 316 -7.05 5.77 -9.73
C SER A 316 -7.07 5.56 -11.26
N ASN A 317 -6.31 6.35 -12.03
CA ASN A 317 -6.23 6.26 -13.50
C ASN A 317 -5.06 5.39 -14.00
N LEU A 318 -4.22 4.90 -13.09
CA LEU A 318 -3.09 4.01 -13.37
C LEU A 318 -3.43 2.57 -12.93
N PRO A 319 -2.64 1.56 -13.35
CA PRO A 319 -2.82 0.19 -12.88
C PRO A 319 -2.92 0.15 -11.36
N GLN A 320 -4.04 -0.36 -10.83
CA GLN A 320 -4.32 -0.40 -9.38
C GLN A 320 -3.47 -1.44 -8.61
N GLY A 321 -2.38 -1.91 -9.22
CA GLY A 321 -1.45 -2.85 -8.62
C GLY A 321 -0.58 -2.17 -7.56
N ARG A 322 0.08 -3.00 -6.75
CA ARG A 322 1.07 -2.58 -5.78
C ARG A 322 2.23 -3.54 -5.86
N VAL A 323 3.41 -3.02 -6.18
CA VAL A 323 4.60 -3.82 -6.42
C VAL A 323 5.75 -3.36 -5.54
N HIS A 324 6.57 -4.32 -5.12
CA HIS A 324 7.80 -4.06 -4.39
C HIS A 324 8.99 -4.31 -5.29
N LEU A 325 9.92 -3.37 -5.34
CA LEU A 325 11.10 -3.40 -6.19
C LEU A 325 12.35 -3.38 -5.31
N GLU A 326 13.35 -4.20 -5.65
CA GLU A 326 14.65 -4.19 -4.98
C GLU A 326 15.67 -3.43 -5.84
N ASP A 327 15.94 -2.16 -5.51
CA ASP A 327 16.90 -1.32 -6.22
C ASP A 327 17.54 -0.27 -5.30
N GLU A 328 18.87 -0.36 -5.13
CA GLU A 328 19.64 0.54 -4.27
C GLU A 328 19.60 1.99 -4.78
N ALA A 329 19.69 2.22 -6.09
CA ALA A 329 19.81 3.57 -6.62
C ALA A 329 18.49 4.35 -6.50
N LEU A 330 17.37 3.69 -6.80
CA LEU A 330 16.04 4.28 -6.61
C LEU A 330 15.74 4.51 -5.13
N TYR A 331 16.07 3.55 -4.26
CA TYR A 331 15.94 3.72 -2.81
C TYR A 331 16.73 4.92 -2.30
N GLN A 332 18.01 5.04 -2.67
CA GLN A 332 18.86 6.15 -2.21
C GLN A 332 18.39 7.50 -2.74
N LEU A 333 17.88 7.57 -3.98
CA LEU A 333 17.29 8.80 -4.52
C LEU A 333 16.14 9.30 -3.62
N ILE A 334 15.22 8.41 -3.23
CA ILE A 334 14.06 8.78 -2.42
C ILE A 334 14.49 9.09 -0.97
N ARG A 335 15.36 8.26 -0.38
CA ARG A 335 15.87 8.45 0.99
C ARG A 335 16.60 9.79 1.18
N THR A 336 17.37 10.20 0.18
CA THR A 336 18.16 11.45 0.24
C THR A 336 17.38 12.68 -0.24
N SER A 337 16.10 12.52 -0.59
CA SER A 337 15.26 13.63 -1.08
C SER A 337 15.19 14.80 -0.08
N CYS A 338 15.20 14.49 1.22
CA CYS A 338 15.15 15.45 2.32
C CYS A 338 16.53 15.94 2.82
N ASP A 339 17.63 15.52 2.19
CA ASP A 339 18.97 15.89 2.65
C ASP A 339 19.28 17.35 2.34
N THR A 340 19.59 18.14 3.37
CA THR A 340 20.07 19.52 3.19
C THR A 340 21.55 19.62 3.45
N SER A 341 22.24 20.38 2.61
CA SER A 341 23.53 20.91 3.00
C SER A 341 23.33 21.98 4.07
N ASP A 342 24.15 21.95 5.10
CA ASP A 342 24.14 22.99 6.13
C ASP A 342 24.52 24.34 5.50
N ASP A 343 23.78 25.40 5.86
CA ASP A 343 23.99 26.77 5.37
C ASP A 343 24.31 27.70 6.55
N ILE A 344 25.58 27.71 6.94
CA ILE A 344 26.06 28.37 8.16
C ILE A 344 27.15 29.38 7.80
N ASP A 345 26.83 30.67 7.96
CA ASP A 345 27.82 31.73 8.09
C ASP A 345 28.59 31.55 9.40
N GLN A 346 29.76 30.94 9.28
CA GLN A 346 30.62 30.60 10.41
C GLN A 346 31.12 31.82 11.18
N GLU A 347 31.32 32.96 10.51
CA GLU A 347 31.81 34.18 11.16
C GLU A 347 30.71 34.82 11.99
N ALA A 348 29.51 34.97 11.40
CA ALA A 348 28.36 35.54 12.09
C ALA A 348 27.87 34.63 13.22
N TYR A 349 27.85 33.31 13.01
CA TYR A 349 27.54 32.33 14.05
C TYR A 349 28.54 32.41 15.21
N ALA A 350 29.86 32.51 14.94
CA ALA A 350 30.86 32.59 16.01
C ALA A 350 30.64 33.80 16.94
N ALA A 351 30.13 34.92 16.42
CA ALA A 351 29.78 36.10 17.20
C ALA A 351 28.52 35.92 18.05
N CYS A 352 27.60 35.03 17.65
CA CYS A 352 26.29 34.84 18.28
C CYS A 352 26.13 33.49 18.99
N ARG A 353 27.15 32.62 18.91
CA ARG A 353 27.13 31.22 19.33
C ARG A 353 26.54 30.99 20.72
N GLU A 354 26.97 31.75 21.72
CA GLU A 354 26.51 31.54 23.10
C GLU A 354 24.99 31.66 23.23
N LEU A 355 24.37 32.61 22.51
CA LEU A 355 22.92 32.80 22.53
C LEU A 355 22.21 31.75 21.67
N THR A 356 22.74 31.41 20.49
CA THR A 356 22.19 30.37 19.62
C THR A 356 22.17 29.01 20.31
N ASP A 357 23.30 28.62 20.90
CA ASP A 357 23.45 27.34 21.57
C ASP A 357 22.53 27.27 22.80
N ALA A 358 22.44 28.36 23.58
CA ALA A 358 21.52 28.43 24.72
C ALA A 358 20.04 28.26 24.31
N TYR A 359 19.64 28.79 23.15
CA TYR A 359 18.30 28.60 22.62
C TYR A 359 18.01 27.13 22.28
N TYR A 360 18.90 26.48 21.52
CA TYR A 360 18.68 25.10 21.13
C TYR A 360 18.88 24.10 22.28
N ASP A 361 19.74 24.40 23.27
CA ASP A 361 19.81 23.65 24.52
C ASP A 361 18.49 23.71 25.29
N ALA A 362 17.87 24.89 25.34
CA ALA A 362 16.57 25.07 25.98
C ALA A 362 15.44 24.38 25.18
N ARG A 363 15.47 24.41 23.83
CA ARG A 363 14.54 23.63 23.00
C ARG A 363 14.73 22.14 23.20
N LEU A 364 15.97 21.64 23.20
CA LEU A 364 16.28 20.23 23.48
C LEU A 364 15.76 19.81 24.85
N ALA A 365 15.91 20.65 25.88
CA ALA A 365 15.35 20.35 27.20
C ALA A 365 13.82 20.22 27.20
N GLN A 366 13.12 21.03 26.39
CA GLN A 366 11.67 20.96 26.24
C GLN A 366 11.20 19.72 25.48
N VAL A 367 11.92 19.32 24.42
CA VAL A 367 11.54 18.16 23.60
C VAL A 367 12.18 16.85 24.08
N GLY A 368 13.09 16.91 25.05
CA GLY A 368 13.83 15.75 25.55
C GLY A 368 12.96 14.66 26.16
N GLU A 369 11.84 15.02 26.81
CA GLU A 369 10.87 14.03 27.32
C GLU A 369 10.24 13.21 26.18
N SER A 370 10.17 13.76 24.97
CA SER A 370 9.68 13.07 23.76
C SER A 370 10.70 12.09 23.17
N GLY A 371 11.97 12.15 23.57
CA GLY A 371 13.03 11.20 23.16
C GLY A 371 14.20 11.79 22.37
N PHE A 372 14.27 13.11 22.22
CA PHE A 372 15.42 13.78 21.60
C PHE A 372 16.60 13.89 22.57
N VAL A 373 17.82 13.65 22.09
CA VAL A 373 19.02 13.54 22.93
C VAL A 373 20.12 14.54 22.60
N SER A 374 20.12 15.08 21.38
CA SER A 374 21.08 16.09 20.94
C SER A 374 20.52 16.93 19.78
N TRP A 375 21.16 18.06 19.53
CA TRP A 375 20.90 18.89 18.37
C TRP A 375 22.23 19.28 17.69
N GLU A 376 22.17 19.64 16.42
CA GLU A 376 23.28 20.16 15.62
C GLU A 376 22.78 21.31 14.74
N LEU A 377 23.58 22.38 14.65
CA LEU A 377 23.22 23.55 13.86
C LEU A 377 23.25 23.20 12.37
N THR A 378 22.20 23.58 11.64
CA THR A 378 22.09 23.34 10.19
C THR A 378 21.95 24.64 9.40
N CYS A 379 21.50 25.73 10.03
CA CYS A 379 21.32 27.01 9.37
C CYS A 379 21.73 28.17 10.28
N PHE A 380 22.52 29.09 9.74
CA PHE A 380 22.78 30.40 10.31
C PHE A 380 23.11 31.38 9.18
N ARG A 381 22.15 32.21 8.76
CA ARG A 381 22.37 33.15 7.65
C ARG A 381 21.57 34.42 7.83
N GLU A 382 22.08 35.52 7.30
CA GLU A 382 21.39 36.82 7.36
C GLU A 382 20.01 36.73 6.68
N ALA A 383 18.97 37.15 7.41
CA ALA A 383 17.58 37.15 6.94
C ALA A 383 17.04 38.57 6.71
N GLY A 384 17.61 39.57 7.36
CA GLY A 384 17.23 40.96 7.16
C GLY A 384 17.85 41.91 8.17
N GLN A 385 17.73 43.20 7.88
CA GLN A 385 18.26 44.27 8.72
C GLN A 385 17.22 45.37 8.90
N ALA A 386 17.25 46.02 10.06
CA ALA A 386 16.47 47.21 10.36
C ALA A 386 17.42 48.33 10.82
N PRO A 387 17.98 49.14 9.89
CA PRO A 387 18.92 50.20 10.23
C PRO A 387 18.36 51.24 11.20
N ALA A 388 17.04 51.48 11.18
CA ALA A 388 16.38 52.39 12.12
C ALA A 388 16.40 51.89 13.58
N LEU A 389 16.55 50.58 13.77
CA LEU A 389 16.64 49.92 15.08
C LEU A 389 18.07 49.52 15.44
N ASP A 390 19.03 49.76 14.53
CA ASP A 390 20.40 49.24 14.63
C ASP A 390 20.42 47.72 14.85
N ALA A 391 19.56 46.99 14.14
CA ALA A 391 19.31 45.57 14.36
C ALA A 391 19.47 44.72 13.09
N GLU A 392 19.97 43.51 13.26
CA GLU A 392 20.09 42.49 12.21
C GLU A 392 19.45 41.19 12.70
N ALA A 393 18.87 40.43 11.78
CA ALA A 393 18.24 39.15 12.05
C ALA A 393 18.89 38.06 11.19
N TYR A 394 19.17 36.92 11.82
CA TYR A 394 19.75 35.75 11.20
C TYR A 394 18.77 34.60 11.33
N THR A 395 18.39 33.95 10.22
CA THR A 395 17.65 32.69 10.29
C THR A 395 18.53 31.65 10.98
N ILE A 396 17.97 30.96 11.96
CA ILE A 396 18.64 29.85 12.64
C ILE A 396 17.84 28.56 12.46
N GLY A 397 18.55 27.44 12.26
CA GLY A 397 17.96 26.12 12.14
C GLY A 397 18.85 25.06 12.78
N ALA A 398 18.23 24.02 13.35
CA ALA A 398 18.91 22.87 13.91
C ALA A 398 18.24 21.57 13.49
N ALA A 399 19.06 20.53 13.40
CA ALA A 399 18.65 19.14 13.30
C ALA A 399 18.70 18.50 14.69
N PHE A 400 17.66 17.74 15.06
CA PHE A 400 17.60 17.02 16.32
C PHE A 400 17.82 15.52 16.10
N ARG A 401 18.40 14.83 17.09
CA ARG A 401 18.62 13.38 17.06
C ARG A 401 17.91 12.67 18.19
N THR A 402 17.57 11.41 17.95
CA THR A 402 17.05 10.45 18.92
C THR A 402 18.10 9.37 19.22
N ASP A 403 17.89 8.63 20.31
CA ASP A 403 18.64 7.40 20.61
C ASP A 403 17.63 6.27 20.94
N PRO A 404 17.53 5.21 20.11
CA PRO A 404 18.26 5.01 18.86
C PRO A 404 17.74 5.92 17.71
N PRO A 405 18.53 6.18 16.65
CA PRO A 405 18.15 7.06 15.53
C PRO A 405 16.85 6.66 14.82
N GLU A 406 16.57 5.36 14.72
CA GLU A 406 15.39 4.78 14.08
C GLU A 406 14.08 5.20 14.76
N ARG A 407 14.17 5.76 15.98
CA ARG A 407 13.01 6.36 16.65
C ARG A 407 12.55 7.68 16.01
N ALA A 408 13.41 8.39 15.29
CA ALA A 408 13.15 9.74 14.78
C ALA A 408 11.87 9.85 13.93
N PRO A 409 11.59 8.96 12.95
CA PRO A 409 10.38 9.03 12.14
C PRO A 409 9.08 8.92 12.95
N HIS A 410 9.11 8.25 14.11
CA HIS A 410 7.93 8.05 14.96
C HIS A 410 7.65 9.23 15.91
N LEU A 411 8.49 10.28 15.89
CA LEU A 411 8.34 11.48 16.71
C LEU A 411 7.96 12.72 15.90
N LEU A 412 7.69 12.56 14.60
CA LEU A 412 7.36 13.67 13.72
C LEU A 412 6.02 14.32 14.08
N ALA A 413 6.03 15.65 14.12
CA ALA A 413 4.84 16.46 14.32
C ALA A 413 5.01 17.79 13.56
N GLY A 414 3.90 18.39 13.11
CA GLY A 414 3.87 19.78 12.65
C GLY A 414 4.84 20.11 11.51
N GLY A 415 4.78 19.38 10.39
CA GLY A 415 5.62 19.66 9.21
C GLY A 415 7.10 19.26 9.34
N ALA A 416 7.50 18.71 10.48
CA ALA A 416 8.84 18.13 10.65
C ALA A 416 9.06 16.93 9.71
N TYR A 417 10.30 16.73 9.30
CA TYR A 417 10.72 15.63 8.43
C TYR A 417 12.06 15.05 8.91
N VAL A 418 12.42 13.89 8.35
CA VAL A 418 13.67 13.20 8.64
C VAL A 418 14.54 13.13 7.39
N ASP A 419 15.83 13.45 7.53
CA ASP A 419 16.80 13.27 6.45
C ASP A 419 17.38 11.84 6.39
N SER A 420 18.21 11.54 5.40
CA SER A 420 18.81 10.21 5.22
C SER A 420 19.67 9.75 6.40
N GLN A 421 20.11 10.67 7.25
CA GLN A 421 20.89 10.41 8.47
C GLN A 421 20.04 10.27 9.73
N LEU A 422 18.72 10.21 9.57
CA LEU A 422 17.75 10.12 10.65
C LEU A 422 17.80 11.33 11.60
N ARG A 423 18.19 12.50 11.08
CA ARG A 423 18.06 13.77 11.80
C ARG A 423 16.66 14.33 11.58
N VAL A 424 16.03 14.83 12.64
CA VAL A 424 14.73 15.51 12.57
C VAL A 424 14.95 16.99 12.33
N LEU A 425 14.42 17.50 11.22
CA LEU A 425 14.42 18.92 10.87
C LEU A 425 12.98 19.48 10.92
N GLY A 426 12.87 20.79 11.08
CA GLY A 426 11.56 21.46 11.08
C GLY A 426 10.70 21.18 12.32
N LEU A 427 11.30 20.71 13.42
CA LEU A 427 10.61 20.54 14.71
C LEU A 427 10.00 21.86 15.21
N ASP A 428 10.64 22.97 14.85
CA ASP A 428 10.13 24.32 15.02
C ASP A 428 9.36 24.72 13.74
N TRP A 429 8.02 24.61 13.77
CA TRP A 429 7.16 25.09 12.68
C TRP A 429 7.20 26.62 12.51
N GLN A 430 7.65 27.34 13.54
CA GLN A 430 7.76 28.80 13.56
C GLN A 430 9.06 29.26 12.90
N ALA A 431 8.98 30.38 12.18
CA ALA A 431 10.15 31.06 11.66
C ALA A 431 10.98 31.63 12.82
N THR A 432 12.22 31.14 12.97
CA THR A 432 13.07 31.44 14.13
C THR A 432 14.31 32.23 13.71
N TYR A 433 14.56 33.34 14.40
CA TYR A 433 15.63 34.28 14.06
C TYR A 433 16.45 34.66 15.28
N LEU A 434 17.77 34.60 15.19
CA LEU A 434 18.65 35.28 16.14
C LEU A 434 18.75 36.75 15.77
N VAL A 435 18.56 37.64 16.76
CA VAL A 435 18.58 39.08 16.55
C VAL A 435 19.78 39.70 17.25
N THR A 436 20.52 40.54 16.53
CA THR A 436 21.54 41.43 17.09
C THR A 436 21.02 42.87 17.14
N ILE A 437 21.45 43.64 18.13
CA ILE A 437 21.16 45.08 18.26
C ILE A 437 22.47 45.79 18.63
N GLY A 438 22.88 46.77 17.84
CA GLY A 438 24.18 47.43 17.97
C GLY A 438 25.35 46.47 17.78
N GLY A 439 25.17 45.47 16.91
CA GLY A 439 26.15 44.42 16.65
C GLY A 439 26.39 43.46 17.82
N GLN A 440 25.49 43.40 18.80
CA GLN A 440 25.56 42.47 19.93
C GLN A 440 24.33 41.54 19.95
N PRO A 441 24.49 40.24 20.26
CA PRO A 441 23.36 39.33 20.40
C PRO A 441 22.34 39.86 21.42
N ALA A 442 21.07 39.97 21.02
CA ALA A 442 20.02 40.57 21.83
C ALA A 442 18.96 39.56 22.31
N GLY A 443 18.69 38.51 21.52
CA GLY A 443 17.75 37.44 21.83
C GLY A 443 17.27 36.70 20.58
N VAL A 444 16.32 35.77 20.73
CA VAL A 444 15.74 34.98 19.63
C VAL A 444 14.29 35.38 19.40
N LEU A 445 13.96 35.72 18.16
CA LEU A 445 12.61 36.06 17.71
C LEU A 445 11.97 34.82 17.08
N ARG A 446 10.71 34.53 17.44
CA ARG A 446 9.88 33.51 16.78
C ARG A 446 8.65 34.17 16.17
N LEU A 447 8.38 33.86 14.91
CA LEU A 447 7.20 34.32 14.17
C LEU A 447 6.40 33.11 13.73
N GLU A 448 5.06 33.21 13.72
CA GLU A 448 4.18 32.11 13.27
C GLU A 448 4.44 31.78 11.79
N GLU A 449 4.68 32.79 10.97
CA GLU A 449 5.03 32.63 9.55
C GLU A 449 6.17 33.61 9.17
N PRO A 450 7.00 33.27 8.17
CA PRO A 450 7.95 34.21 7.58
C PRO A 450 7.22 35.42 6.99
N THR A 451 7.83 36.61 7.05
CA THR A 451 7.24 37.85 6.54
C THR A 451 7.93 38.29 5.25
N ASP A 452 7.15 38.62 4.22
CA ASP A 452 7.69 39.10 2.93
C ASP A 452 8.49 40.41 3.07
N GLU A 453 8.16 41.22 4.08
CA GLU A 453 8.82 42.50 4.36
C GLU A 453 10.09 42.35 5.24
N GLY A 454 10.41 41.12 5.65
CA GLY A 454 11.55 40.79 6.51
C GLY A 454 11.20 40.71 8.00
N PRO A 455 11.93 39.92 8.80
CA PRO A 455 11.53 39.53 10.16
C PRO A 455 11.46 40.69 11.17
N LEU A 456 12.07 41.84 10.84
CA LEU A 456 12.14 43.01 11.70
C LEU A 456 11.15 44.13 11.30
N SER A 457 10.38 43.97 10.22
CA SER A 457 9.56 45.05 9.64
C SER A 457 8.42 45.52 10.53
N HIS A 458 7.94 44.67 11.45
CA HIS A 458 6.80 44.95 12.31
C HIS A 458 7.15 45.70 13.61
N PHE A 459 8.43 46.06 13.80
CA PHE A 459 8.89 46.73 15.01
C PHE A 459 9.18 48.21 14.77
N ASP A 460 8.45 49.07 15.48
CA ASP A 460 8.62 50.53 15.40
C ASP A 460 9.66 51.09 16.39
N SER A 461 10.13 50.28 17.35
CA SER A 461 11.13 50.69 18.34
C SER A 461 11.97 49.53 18.87
N VAL A 462 13.17 49.84 19.40
CA VAL A 462 14.09 48.87 20.01
C VAL A 462 13.48 48.22 21.25
N GLU A 463 12.70 48.97 22.03
CA GLU A 463 12.00 48.43 23.21
C GLU A 463 10.93 47.39 22.81
N ALA A 464 10.18 47.67 21.74
CA ALA A 464 9.19 46.73 21.23
C ALA A 464 9.86 45.44 20.71
N LEU A 465 10.97 45.58 19.98
CA LEU A 465 11.77 44.44 19.54
C LEU A 465 12.28 43.62 20.71
N ARG A 466 12.96 44.25 21.69
CA ARG A 466 13.50 43.55 22.87
C ARG A 466 12.43 42.83 23.69
N ALA A 467 11.22 43.37 23.77
CA ALA A 467 10.12 42.73 24.49
C ALA A 467 9.58 41.46 23.79
N ALA A 468 9.85 41.29 22.50
CA ALA A 468 9.45 40.12 21.72
C ALA A 468 10.54 39.05 21.59
N LEU A 469 11.77 39.34 22.05
CA LEU A 469 12.88 38.39 22.00
C LEU A 469 12.87 37.47 23.21
N TRP A 470 13.04 36.18 22.95
CA TRP A 470 13.42 35.21 23.97
C TRP A 470 14.88 35.41 24.38
N THR A 471 15.16 35.26 25.67
CA THR A 471 16.51 35.30 26.26
C THR A 471 16.75 34.13 27.22
N PRO A 472 18.02 33.73 27.45
CA PRO A 472 18.32 32.60 28.32
C PRO A 472 17.73 32.76 29.72
N GLY A 473 17.00 31.73 30.17
CA GLY A 473 16.31 31.70 31.46
C GLY A 473 14.81 32.00 31.38
N GLU A 474 14.28 32.37 30.21
CA GLU A 474 12.85 32.43 29.92
C GLU A 474 12.32 31.08 29.44
N GLU A 475 11.05 30.81 29.71
CA GLU A 475 10.35 29.61 29.24
C GLU A 475 10.06 29.71 27.73
N LEU A 476 10.21 28.59 27.00
CA LEU A 476 10.06 28.50 25.55
C LEU A 476 8.66 28.12 25.09
#